data_AF-A0A2E3PG15-F1
#
_entry.id   AF-A0A2E3PG15-F1
#
_cell.length_a   1.000
_cell.length_b   1.000
_cell.length_c   1.000
_cell.angle_alpha   90.00
_cell.angle_beta   90.00
_cell.angle_gamma   90.00
#
_symmetry.space_group_name_H-M   'P 1'
#
loop_
_entity.id
_entity.type
_entity.pdbx_description
1 polymer ?
#
loop_
_entity_poly.entity_id
_entity_poly.type
_entity_poly.pdbx_seq_one_letter_code
_entity_poly.pdbx_strand_id
1 'polypeptide(L)'
;MSEEWGPWVEHDGKGCPPSLIGEVALIEFKLAANDEDGGVAGQVVFTETIINEMMAELPEWRRDRFGSYAIRPDNGRVYAVADVIRYRIRKPRGLTILEDIARGVREPVQEGVG
;
A
#
# COMPACT_ATOMS: atom_id res chain seq x y z
N MET A 1 -14.65 9.53 1.24
CA MET A 1 -14.14 8.14 1.21
C MET A 1 -12.61 8.13 1.26
N SER A 2 -11.99 8.73 2.29
CA SER A 2 -10.53 8.97 2.29
C SER A 2 -9.86 9.01 3.68
N GLU A 3 -10.58 8.75 4.77
CA GLU A 3 -10.01 8.89 6.12
C GLU A 3 -9.35 7.62 6.64
N GLU A 4 -9.66 6.48 6.04
CA GLU A 4 -9.14 5.18 6.45
C GLU A 4 -7.68 4.93 6.00
N TRP A 5 -7.18 5.69 5.03
CA TRP A 5 -5.85 5.48 4.47
C TRP A 5 -4.95 6.68 4.75
N GLY A 6 -3.67 6.40 4.97
CA GLY A 6 -2.61 7.40 4.97
C GLY A 6 -2.38 8.00 3.58
N PRO A 7 -1.45 8.96 3.47
CA PRO A 7 -1.05 9.50 2.18
C PRO A 7 -0.40 8.43 1.30
N TRP A 8 -0.44 8.64 -0.01
CA TRP A 8 0.35 7.87 -0.95
C TRP A 8 1.84 8.16 -0.78
N VAL A 9 2.63 7.10 -0.86
CA VAL A 9 4.09 7.13 -0.81
C VAL A 9 4.60 6.53 -2.13
N GLU A 10 5.35 7.33 -2.89
CA GLU A 10 6.00 6.89 -4.12
C GLU A 10 7.12 5.90 -3.79
N HIS A 11 7.15 4.77 -4.50
CA HIS A 11 8.08 3.68 -4.24
C HIS A 11 9.36 3.83 -5.09
N ASP A 12 10.51 3.63 -4.46
CA ASP A 12 11.81 3.88 -5.08
C ASP A 12 12.30 2.73 -5.98
N GLY A 13 11.67 1.56 -5.90
CA GLY A 13 12.01 0.39 -6.70
C GLY A 13 13.19 -0.42 -6.17
N LYS A 14 13.59 -0.24 -4.89
CA LYS A 14 14.79 -0.89 -4.32
C LYS A 14 14.49 -2.00 -3.32
N GLY A 15 13.27 -2.52 -3.30
CA GLY A 15 12.80 -3.54 -2.36
C GLY A 15 11.74 -3.00 -1.41
N CYS A 16 11.01 -3.91 -0.76
CA CYS A 16 9.96 -3.52 0.17
C CYS A 16 10.58 -2.80 1.38
N PRO A 17 10.07 -1.61 1.77
CA PRO A 17 10.57 -0.95 2.96
C PRO A 17 10.26 -1.78 4.22
N PRO A 18 11.23 -2.03 5.11
CA PRO A 18 11.02 -2.89 6.29
C PRO A 18 9.88 -2.42 7.21
N SER A 19 9.60 -1.12 7.23
CA SER A 19 8.51 -0.53 8.02
C SER A 19 7.11 -0.90 7.52
N LEU A 20 6.96 -1.52 6.35
CA LEU A 20 5.67 -1.98 5.85
C LEU A 20 5.30 -3.35 6.41
N ILE A 21 6.25 -4.14 6.91
CA ILE A 21 5.98 -5.50 7.38
C ILE A 21 5.03 -5.45 8.59
N GLY A 22 3.90 -6.16 8.49
CA GLY A 22 2.81 -6.16 9.45
C GLY A 22 1.67 -5.17 9.13
N GLU A 23 1.87 -4.26 8.18
CA GLU A 23 0.88 -3.26 7.81
C GLU A 23 -0.12 -3.76 6.76
N VAL A 24 -1.33 -3.21 6.79
CA VAL A 24 -2.29 -3.34 5.69
C VAL A 24 -2.00 -2.21 4.69
N ALA A 25 -1.63 -2.56 3.47
CA ALA A 25 -1.29 -1.63 2.42
C ALA A 25 -2.23 -1.76 1.21
N LEU A 26 -2.60 -0.62 0.64
CA LEU A 26 -3.11 -0.54 -0.73
C LEU A 26 -1.91 -0.20 -1.63
N ILE A 27 -1.61 -1.11 -2.56
CA ILE A 27 -0.46 -1.02 -3.46
C ILE A 27 -0.98 -0.75 -4.87
N GLU A 28 -0.38 0.23 -5.54
CA GLU A 28 -0.56 0.49 -6.96
C GLU A 28 0.65 -0.07 -7.73
N PHE A 29 0.40 -0.91 -8.73
CA PHE A 29 1.44 -1.52 -9.54
C PHE A 29 1.09 -1.58 -11.02
N LYS A 30 2.13 -1.60 -11.86
CA LYS A 30 2.03 -1.69 -13.31
C LYS A 30 2.30 -3.11 -13.77
N LEU A 31 1.37 -3.67 -14.55
CA LEU A 31 1.52 -5.00 -15.13
C LEU A 31 2.59 -5.01 -16.23
N ALA A 32 3.40 -6.06 -16.28
CA ALA A 32 4.42 -6.23 -17.30
C ALA A 32 3.95 -7.03 -18.53
N ALA A 33 2.93 -7.87 -18.34
CA ALA A 33 2.35 -8.72 -19.37
C ALA A 33 0.83 -8.80 -19.19
N ASN A 34 0.15 -9.41 -20.15
CA ASN A 34 -1.24 -9.79 -19.95
C ASN A 34 -1.31 -10.93 -18.94
N ASP A 35 -2.32 -10.92 -18.07
CA ASP A 35 -2.54 -11.98 -17.08
C ASP A 35 -3.86 -12.74 -17.31
N GLU A 36 -4.08 -13.80 -16.54
CA GLU A 36 -5.27 -14.66 -16.64
C GLU A 36 -6.56 -13.95 -16.17
N ASP A 37 -6.42 -12.89 -15.38
CA ASP A 37 -7.54 -12.09 -14.85
C ASP A 37 -7.97 -10.98 -15.81
N GLY A 38 -7.40 -10.95 -17.02
CA GLY A 38 -7.71 -9.98 -18.07
C GLY A 38 -6.93 -8.67 -17.95
N GLY A 39 -5.92 -8.62 -17.08
CA GLY A 39 -4.96 -7.54 -17.01
C GLY A 39 -4.16 -7.43 -18.31
N VAL A 40 -3.84 -6.19 -18.70
CA VAL A 40 -3.10 -5.89 -19.93
C VAL A 40 -1.72 -5.33 -19.60
N ALA A 41 -0.71 -5.69 -20.40
CA ALA A 41 0.62 -5.14 -20.28
C ALA A 41 0.61 -3.60 -20.24
N GLY A 42 1.23 -3.02 -19.22
CA GLY A 42 1.28 -1.58 -18.98
C GLY A 42 0.09 -1.01 -18.20
N GLN A 43 -0.95 -1.79 -17.94
CA GLN A 43 -2.08 -1.37 -17.11
C GLN A 43 -1.65 -1.15 -15.66
N VAL A 44 -2.22 -0.12 -15.04
CA VAL A 44 -2.08 0.14 -13.61
C VAL A 44 -3.27 -0.49 -12.87
N VAL A 45 -2.96 -1.28 -11.86
CA VAL A 45 -3.93 -1.99 -11.02
C VAL A 45 -3.61 -1.81 -9.54
N PHE A 46 -4.55 -2.21 -8.69
CA PHE A 46 -4.45 -2.03 -7.25
C PHE A 46 -4.66 -3.36 -6.51
N THR A 47 -3.95 -3.56 -5.41
CA THR A 47 -4.24 -4.65 -4.47
C THR A 47 -4.20 -4.15 -3.02
N GLU A 48 -5.18 -4.57 -2.22
CA GLU A 48 -5.17 -4.39 -0.76
C GLU A 48 -4.71 -5.69 -0.12
N THR A 49 -3.66 -5.64 0.69
CA THR A 49 -3.12 -6.83 1.35
C THR A 49 -2.35 -6.49 2.63
N ILE A 50 -2.10 -7.51 3.45
CA ILE A 50 -1.16 -7.42 4.57
C ILE A 50 0.24 -7.70 4.02
N ILE A 51 1.19 -6.82 4.31
CA ILE A 51 2.59 -7.04 3.96
C ILE A 51 3.19 -7.95 5.03
N ASN A 52 3.27 -9.25 4.75
CA ASN A 52 4.06 -10.18 5.56
C ASN A 52 5.47 -10.35 4.96
N GLU A 53 6.34 -11.12 5.61
CA GLU A 53 7.71 -11.39 5.16
C GLU A 53 7.75 -11.89 3.71
N MET A 54 6.88 -12.86 3.36
CA MET A 54 6.79 -13.39 1.99
C MET A 54 6.43 -12.30 0.97
N MET A 55 5.47 -11.42 1.29
CA MET A 55 5.06 -10.33 0.40
C MET A 55 6.14 -9.26 0.27
N ALA A 56 6.95 -9.04 1.32
CA ALA A 56 8.06 -8.09 1.31
C ALA A 56 9.23 -8.57 0.43
N GLU A 57 9.39 -9.89 0.27
CA GLU A 57 10.42 -10.50 -0.57
C GLU A 57 10.05 -10.59 -2.07
N LEU A 58 8.81 -10.26 -2.43
CA LEU A 58 8.36 -10.34 -3.81
C LEU A 58 9.17 -9.42 -4.74
N PRO A 59 9.54 -9.91 -5.95
CA PRO A 59 10.36 -9.14 -6.89
C PRO A 59 9.67 -7.88 -7.43
N GLU A 60 8.36 -7.74 -7.26
CA GLU A 60 7.57 -6.57 -7.66
C GLU A 60 8.02 -5.29 -6.95
N TRP A 61 8.64 -5.41 -5.78
CA TRP A 61 9.27 -4.29 -5.07
C TRP A 61 10.61 -3.85 -5.68
N ARG A 62 11.09 -4.53 -6.72
CA ARG A 62 12.37 -4.25 -7.34
C ARG A 62 12.18 -3.87 -8.80
N ARG A 63 12.35 -2.58 -9.11
CA ARG A 63 12.09 -2.05 -10.46
C ARG A 63 13.02 -2.66 -11.51
N ASP A 64 14.22 -3.06 -11.12
CA ASP A 64 15.16 -3.79 -11.98
C ASP A 64 14.70 -5.21 -12.35
N ARG A 65 13.62 -5.71 -11.74
CA ARG A 65 12.99 -7.00 -12.03
C ARG A 65 11.74 -6.87 -12.90
N PHE A 66 11.27 -5.65 -13.20
CA PHE A 66 10.06 -5.44 -14.02
C PHE A 66 10.14 -6.19 -15.36
N GLY A 67 9.12 -6.99 -15.66
CA GLY A 67 9.02 -7.82 -16.87
C GLY A 67 9.90 -9.08 -16.90
N SER A 68 10.72 -9.32 -15.88
CA SER A 68 11.33 -10.64 -15.68
C SER A 68 10.26 -11.67 -15.27
N TYR A 69 10.60 -12.95 -15.34
CA TYR A 69 9.71 -14.01 -14.88
C TYR A 69 10.13 -14.48 -13.48
N ALA A 70 9.13 -14.69 -12.62
CA ALA A 70 9.30 -15.25 -11.28
C ALA A 70 8.26 -16.34 -11.02
N ILE A 71 8.47 -17.12 -9.95
CA ILE A 71 7.53 -18.12 -9.46
C ILE A 71 6.84 -17.53 -8.23
N ARG A 72 5.51 -17.50 -8.27
CA ARG A 72 4.65 -17.07 -7.16
C ARG A 72 4.84 -18.02 -5.97
N PRO A 73 5.24 -17.51 -4.79
CA PRO A 73 5.52 -18.37 -3.63
C PRO A 73 4.26 -19.03 -3.03
N ASP A 74 3.07 -18.45 -3.26
CA ASP A 74 1.80 -18.94 -2.72
C ASP A 74 1.21 -20.12 -3.52
N ASN A 75 1.41 -20.16 -4.84
CA ASN A 75 0.77 -21.16 -5.71
C ASN A 75 1.70 -21.80 -6.77
N GLY A 76 2.97 -21.40 -6.83
CA GLY A 76 3.96 -21.96 -7.75
C GLY A 76 3.80 -21.55 -9.22
N ARG A 77 2.90 -20.63 -9.55
CA ARG A 77 2.69 -20.18 -10.94
C ARG A 77 3.82 -19.28 -11.40
N VAL A 78 4.21 -19.43 -12.67
CA VAL A 78 5.13 -18.49 -13.33
C VAL A 78 4.37 -17.24 -13.74
N TYR A 79 4.91 -16.06 -13.45
CA TYR A 79 4.31 -14.78 -13.80
C TYR A 79 5.37 -13.76 -14.24
N ALA A 80 4.93 -12.76 -15.00
CA ALA A 80 5.77 -11.60 -15.33
C ALA A 80 5.71 -10.59 -14.19
N VAL A 81 6.87 -10.21 -13.66
CA VAL A 81 7.00 -9.33 -12.49
C VAL A 81 6.49 -7.93 -12.81
N ALA A 82 5.50 -7.47 -12.06
CA ALA A 82 4.96 -6.11 -12.11
C ALA A 82 5.90 -5.09 -11.42
N ASP A 83 5.67 -3.79 -11.62
CA ASP A 83 6.42 -2.71 -10.93
C ASP A 83 5.52 -2.05 -9.90
N VAL A 84 5.87 -2.13 -8.61
CA VAL A 84 5.20 -1.33 -7.58
C VAL A 84 5.55 0.14 -7.76
N ILE A 85 4.53 0.96 -8.05
CA ILE A 85 4.66 2.40 -8.30
C ILE A 85 4.60 3.16 -6.98
N ARG A 86 3.58 2.89 -6.17
CA ARG A 86 3.31 3.59 -4.91
C ARG A 86 2.40 2.77 -4.01
N TYR A 87 2.38 3.11 -2.74
CA TYR A 87 1.54 2.44 -1.75
C TYR A 87 1.00 3.45 -0.73
N ARG A 88 -0.05 3.05 0.00
CA ARG A 88 -0.50 3.76 1.19
C ARG A 88 -0.91 2.77 2.28
N ILE A 89 -0.67 3.15 3.53
CA ILE A 89 -0.90 2.29 4.69
C ILE A 89 -2.26 2.62 5.29
N ARG A 90 -3.01 1.61 5.72
CA ARG A 90 -4.30 1.78 6.40
C ARG A 90 -4.06 2.41 7.77
N LYS A 91 -4.83 3.44 8.13
CA LYS A 91 -4.73 4.04 9.46
C LYS A 91 -5.18 3.02 10.51
N PRO A 92 -4.44 2.84 11.61
CA PRO A 92 -4.90 2.06 12.75
C PRO A 92 -6.19 2.67 13.31
N ARG A 93 -7.17 1.85 13.70
CA ARG A 93 -8.45 2.33 14.26
C ARG A 93 -8.27 3.27 15.45
N GLY A 94 -7.26 3.03 16.30
CA GLY A 94 -6.94 3.91 17.43
C GLY A 94 -6.52 5.33 17.02
N LEU A 95 -5.84 5.47 15.88
CA LEU A 95 -5.47 6.78 15.34
C LEU A 95 -6.70 7.53 14.83
N THR A 96 -7.61 6.83 14.13
CA THR A 96 -8.88 7.40 13.68
C THR A 96 -9.71 7.92 14.86
N ILE A 97 -9.80 7.15 15.94
CA ILE A 97 -10.51 7.56 17.17
C ILE A 97 -9.87 8.82 17.78
N LEU A 98 -8.54 8.90 17.85
CA LEU A 98 -7.85 10.08 18.37
C LEU A 98 -8.04 11.31 17.49
N GLU A 99 -8.00 11.15 16.16
CA GLU A 99 -8.31 12.23 15.21
C GLU A 99 -9.75 12.74 15.39
N ASP A 100 -10.71 11.83 15.57
CA ASP A 100 -12.12 12.17 15.82
C ASP A 100 -12.30 12.91 17.16
N ILE A 101 -11.64 12.45 18.22
CA ILE A 101 -11.65 13.12 19.53
C ILE A 101 -11.07 14.53 19.38
N ALA A 102 -9.89 14.67 18.75
CA ALA A 102 -9.22 15.95 18.59
C ALA A 102 -10.08 16.95 17.80
N ARG A 103 -10.80 16.51 16.76
CA ARG A 103 -11.76 17.34 16.00
C ARG A 103 -12.99 17.74 16.82
N GLY A 104 -13.37 16.93 17.81
CA GLY A 104 -14.53 17.16 18.67
C GLY A 104 -14.29 18.10 19.86
N VAL A 105 -13.03 18.42 20.18
CA VAL A 105 -12.71 19.37 21.27
C VAL A 105 -13.07 20.80 20.82
N ARG A 106 -14.12 21.37 21.40
CA ARG A 106 -14.40 22.81 21.31
C ARG A 106 -13.41 23.55 22.21
N GLU A 107 -12.85 24.66 21.73
CA GLU A 107 -12.06 25.57 22.55
C GLU A 107 -12.86 26.00 23.79
N PRO A 108 -12.23 26.08 24.98
CA PRO A 108 -12.92 26.56 26.17
C PRO A 108 -13.44 27.98 25.93
N VAL A 109 -14.74 28.17 26.11
CA VAL A 109 -15.38 29.49 26.10
C VAL A 109 -14.72 30.30 27.21
N GLN A 110 -14.03 31.40 26.84
CA GLN A 110 -13.57 32.38 27.82
C GLN A 110 -14.81 32.99 28.49
N GLU A 111 -15.15 32.52 29.68
CA GLU A 111 -16.10 33.23 30.55
C GLU A 111 -15.43 34.53 30.97
N GLY A 112 -15.83 35.62 30.31
CA GLY A 112 -15.50 36.97 30.70
C GLY A 112 -16.08 37.23 32.09
N VAL A 113 -15.21 37.41 33.07
CA VAL A 113 -15.56 37.94 34.38
C VAL A 113 -15.89 39.43 34.18
N GLY A 114 -17.15 39.79 34.39
CA GLY A 114 -17.65 41.16 34.43
C GLY A 114 -18.60 41.34 35.59
#